data_AF-A0AAP3APH7-F1
#
_entry.id   AF-A0AAP3APH7-F1
#
_cell.length_a   1.000
_cell.length_b   1.000
_cell.length_c   1.000
_cell.angle_alpha   90.00
_cell.angle_beta   90.00
_cell.angle_gamma   90.00
#
_symmetry.space_group_name_H-M   'P 1'
#
loop_
_entity.id
_entity.type
_entity.pdbx_description
1 polymer ?
#
loop_
_entity_poly.entity_id
_entity_poly.type
_entity_poly.pdbx_seq_one_letter_code
_entity_poly.pdbx_strand_id
1 'polypeptide(L)'
;MNKIHENWSEIERAEELAREKTGDPEAGFNASTFWFGERHLMIPCLYRKKKGKKGQEVFTKSYSEIMLYAKYCPFSGKPLYEDV
;
A
#
# COMPACT_ATOMS: atom_id res chain seq x y z
N MET A 1 -5.17 24.41 -7.90
CA MET A 1 -4.86 24.33 -6.46
C MET A 1 -4.26 22.96 -6.22
N ASN A 2 -2.96 22.91 -5.86
CA ASN A 2 -2.18 21.68 -5.78
C ASN A 2 -2.66 20.85 -4.58
N LYS A 3 -3.47 19.81 -4.82
CA LYS A 3 -4.06 18.91 -3.81
C LYS A 3 -3.02 17.93 -3.20
N ILE A 4 -1.78 18.38 -3.03
CA ILE A 4 -0.65 17.55 -2.61
C ILE A 4 -0.95 16.88 -1.26
N HIS A 5 -1.61 17.55 -0.31
CA HIS A 5 -1.93 16.95 1.00
C HIS A 5 -3.00 15.85 0.93
N GLU A 6 -4.06 16.03 0.14
CA GLU A 6 -5.08 14.98 -0.06
C GLU A 6 -4.48 13.77 -0.78
N ASN A 7 -3.54 14.02 -1.71
CA ASN A 7 -2.81 13.02 -2.48
C ASN A 7 -1.94 12.08 -1.61
N TRP A 8 -1.29 12.60 -0.57
CA TRP A 8 -0.48 11.79 0.36
C TRP A 8 -1.32 10.89 1.26
N SER A 9 -2.59 11.24 1.54
CA SER A 9 -3.42 10.48 2.50
C SER A 9 -3.72 9.04 2.06
N GLU A 10 -3.87 8.77 0.76
CA GLU A 10 -4.09 7.40 0.27
C GLU A 10 -2.80 6.56 0.26
N ILE A 11 -1.65 7.21 0.08
CA ILE A 11 -0.35 6.56 0.22
C ILE A 11 -0.17 6.18 1.69
N GLU A 12 -0.35 7.13 2.62
CA GLU A 12 -0.27 6.89 4.07
C GLU A 12 -1.20 5.76 4.51
N ARG A 13 -2.45 5.76 4.02
CA ARG A 13 -3.41 4.69 4.27
C ARG A 13 -2.96 3.34 3.73
N ALA A 14 -2.35 3.30 2.54
CA ALA A 14 -1.80 2.07 1.99
C ALA A 14 -0.65 1.55 2.85
N GLU A 15 0.22 2.42 3.35
CA GLU A 15 1.29 2.02 4.26
C GLU A 15 0.77 1.47 5.59
N GLU A 16 -0.22 2.14 6.20
CA GLU A 16 -0.90 1.64 7.41
C GLU A 16 -1.50 0.26 7.18
N LEU A 17 -2.25 0.09 6.09
CA LEU A 17 -2.86 -1.17 5.74
C LEU A 17 -1.82 -2.26 5.44
N ALA A 18 -0.67 -1.90 4.86
CA ALA A 18 0.44 -2.82 4.64
C ALA A 18 1.01 -3.30 5.98
N ARG A 19 1.24 -2.39 6.94
CA ARG A 19 1.71 -2.73 8.29
C ARG A 19 0.72 -3.62 9.03
N GLU A 20 -0.57 -3.30 8.97
CA GLU A 20 -1.63 -4.11 9.59
C GLU A 20 -1.71 -5.52 9.00
N LYS A 21 -1.72 -5.65 7.67
CA LYS A 21 -1.88 -6.93 6.98
C LYS A 21 -0.66 -7.85 7.13
N THR A 22 0.54 -7.26 7.16
CA THR A 22 1.80 -8.03 7.14
C THR A 22 2.40 -8.19 8.53
N GLY A 23 2.04 -7.30 9.45
CA GLY A 23 2.64 -7.18 10.77
C GLY A 23 4.07 -6.66 10.76
N ASP A 24 4.61 -6.24 9.61
CA ASP A 24 5.93 -5.64 9.49
C ASP A 24 5.85 -4.12 9.71
N PRO A 25 6.51 -3.56 10.75
CA PRO A 25 6.50 -2.12 10.98
C PRO A 25 7.20 -1.31 9.89
N GLU A 26 8.05 -1.94 9.07
CA GLU A 26 8.72 -1.31 7.93
C GLU A 26 7.97 -1.52 6.61
N ALA A 27 6.77 -2.12 6.63
CA ALA A 27 5.96 -2.21 5.43
C ALA A 27 5.50 -0.83 4.98
N GLY A 28 5.61 -0.56 3.68
CA GLY A 28 5.37 0.79 3.16
C GLY A 28 5.36 0.87 1.64
N PHE A 29 5.06 2.06 1.13
CA PHE A 29 4.84 2.35 -0.28
C PHE A 29 6.12 2.15 -1.11
N ASN A 30 5.99 1.52 -2.28
CA ASN A 30 7.12 1.26 -3.17
C ASN A 30 7.16 2.20 -4.39
N ALA A 31 7.00 3.50 -4.18
CA ALA A 31 7.20 4.57 -5.18
C ALA A 31 6.53 4.34 -6.55
N SER A 32 5.46 3.52 -6.61
CA SER A 32 4.85 3.08 -7.87
C SER A 32 3.35 2.87 -7.66
N THR A 33 2.59 2.87 -8.75
CA THR A 33 1.18 2.53 -8.76
C THR A 33 0.87 1.79 -10.04
N PHE A 34 0.08 0.72 -9.95
CA PHE A 34 -0.28 -0.11 -11.09
C PHE A 34 -1.76 0.05 -11.40
N TRP A 35 -2.06 0.48 -12.62
CA TRP A 35 -3.42 0.48 -13.14
C TRP A 35 -3.75 -0.90 -13.69
N PHE A 36 -4.91 -1.42 -13.31
CA PHE A 36 -5.47 -2.66 -13.80
C PHE A 36 -6.85 -2.37 -14.40
N GLY A 37 -7.00 -2.58 -15.72
CA GLY A 37 -8.20 -2.12 -16.44
C GLY A 37 -8.35 -0.60 -16.42
N GLU A 38 -9.57 -0.11 -16.61
CA GLU A 38 -9.82 1.34 -16.80
C GLU A 38 -9.87 2.14 -15.50
N ARG A 39 -10.22 1.51 -14.37
CA ARG A 39 -10.46 2.21 -13.10
C ARG A 39 -9.85 1.57 -11.86
N HIS A 40 -9.23 0.38 -11.94
CA HIS A 40 -8.58 -0.21 -10.77
C HIS A 40 -7.16 0.28 -10.62
N LEU A 41 -6.85 0.80 -9.44
CA LEU A 41 -5.51 1.20 -9.07
C LEU A 41 -5.04 0.34 -7.90
N MET A 42 -3.85 -0.23 -8.07
CA MET A 42 -3.17 -1.02 -7.07
C MET A 42 -1.91 -0.29 -6.64
N ILE A 43 -1.72 -0.18 -5.34
CA ILE A 43 -0.56 0.43 -4.71
C ILE A 43 0.34 -0.73 -4.22
N PRO A 44 1.50 -0.94 -4.86
CA PRO A 44 2.51 -1.86 -4.37
C PRO A 44 3.12 -1.32 -3.08
N CYS A 45 3.14 -2.18 -2.07
CA CYS A 45 3.88 -1.96 -0.85
C CYS A 45 4.92 -3.07 -0.69
N LEU A 46 6.11 -2.71 -0.22
CA LEU A 46 7.11 -3.68 0.18
C LEU A 46 6.90 -4.04 1.65
N TYR A 47 7.17 -5.31 1.99
CA TYR A 47 7.17 -5.79 3.36
C TYR A 47 8.16 -6.95 3.53
N ARG A 48 8.59 -7.20 4.75
CA ARG A 48 9.45 -8.33 5.11
C ARG A 48 8.59 -9.46 5.67
N LYS A 49 8.90 -10.69 5.27
CA LYS A 49 8.20 -11.88 5.78
C LYS A 49 8.75 -12.26 7.15
N LYS A 50 7.91 -12.84 7.99
CA LYS A 50 8.34 -13.51 9.22
C LYS A 50 8.85 -14.91 8.90
N LYS A 51 10.03 -15.26 9.39
CA LYS A 51 10.62 -16.61 9.26
C LYS A 51 11.11 -17.09 10.63
N GLY A 52 10.83 -18.35 10.95
CA GLY A 52 11.22 -18.95 12.22
C GLY A 52 10.15 -19.90 12.76
N LYS A 53 10.32 -20.36 14.00
CA LYS A 53 9.29 -21.08 14.73
C LYS A 53 8.30 -20.08 15.35
N LYS A 54 7.05 -20.49 15.53
CA LYS A 54 5.99 -19.68 16.17
C LYS A 54 6.47 -19.14 17.53
N GLY A 55 6.47 -17.83 17.71
CA GLY A 55 6.96 -17.12 18.89
C GLY A 55 8.46 -16.73 18.86
N GLN A 56 9.19 -17.09 17.79
CA GLN A 56 10.60 -16.73 17.58
C GLN A 56 10.82 -16.23 16.14
N GLU A 57 9.77 -15.77 15.46
CA GLU A 57 9.90 -15.29 14.10
C GLU A 57 10.66 -13.97 14.04
N VAL A 58 11.54 -13.87 13.05
CA VAL A 58 12.24 -12.63 12.71
C VAL A 58 11.87 -12.20 11.29
N PHE A 59 11.90 -10.89 11.04
CA PHE A 59 11.71 -10.36 9.69
C PHE A 59 12.88 -10.73 8.79
N THR A 60 12.58 -11.09 7.54
CA THR A 60 13.59 -11.35 6.51
C THR A 60 14.33 -10.06 6.13
N LYS A 61 15.58 -10.18 5.68
CA LYS A 61 16.33 -9.05 5.10
C LYS A 61 15.81 -8.64 3.72
N SER A 62 15.24 -9.60 2.98
CA SER A 62 14.63 -9.38 1.67
C SER A 62 13.21 -8.86 1.81
N TYR A 63 12.83 -7.96 0.91
CA TYR A 63 11.45 -7.52 0.76
C TYR A 63 10.66 -8.45 -0.16
N SER A 64 9.36 -8.57 0.14
CA SER A 64 8.31 -9.11 -0.71
C SER A 64 7.33 -7.99 -1.02
N GLU A 65 6.50 -8.17 -2.05
CA GLU A 65 5.50 -7.18 -2.46
C GLU A 65 4.10 -7.63 -2.04
N ILE A 66 3.29 -6.67 -1.59
CA ILE A 66 1.85 -6.80 -1.42
C ILE A 66 1.18 -5.70 -2.23
N MET A 67 0.12 -6.05 -2.95
CA MET A 67 -0.63 -5.09 -3.73
C MET A 67 -1.90 -4.69 -2.97
N LEU A 68 -2.06 -3.40 -2.73
CA LEU A 68 -3.20 -2.86 -2.01
C LEU A 68 -4.12 -2.10 -2.96
N TYR A 69 -5.41 -2.33 -2.82
CA TYR A 69 -6.40 -1.67 -3.66
C TYR A 69 -6.65 -0.24 -3.19
N ALA A 70 -6.53 0.73 -4.10
CA ALA A 70 -6.87 2.12 -3.81
C ALA A 70 -8.33 2.39 -4.15
N LYS A 71 -9.00 3.24 -3.35
CA LYS A 71 -10.35 3.72 -3.64
C LYS A 71 -10.34 5.09 -4.31
N TYR A 72 -9.28 5.86 -4.07
CA TYR A 72 -9.08 7.17 -4.67
C TYR A 72 -7.77 7.19 -5.45
N CYS A 73 -7.71 8.01 -6.49
CA CYS A 73 -6.48 8.25 -7.24
C CYS A 73 -5.52 9.07 -6.36
N PRO A 74 -4.32 8.58 -6.00
CA PRO A 74 -3.37 9.27 -5.14
C PRO A 74 -2.77 10.52 -5.80
N PHE A 75 -2.99 10.72 -7.10
CA PHE A 75 -2.50 11.90 -7.82
C PHE A 75 -3.54 13.02 -7.95
N SER A 76 -4.83 12.67 -7.96
CA SER A 76 -5.91 13.64 -8.19
C SER A 76 -6.89 13.77 -7.02
N GLY A 77 -6.82 12.88 -6.04
CA GLY A 77 -7.78 12.77 -4.93
C GLY A 77 -9.19 12.38 -5.36
N LYS A 78 -9.42 12.14 -6.66
CA LYS A 78 -10.73 11.76 -7.18
C LYS A 78 -11.03 10.30 -6.83
N PRO A 79 -12.28 9.98 -6.49
CA PRO A 79 -12.67 8.59 -6.32
C PRO A 79 -12.47 7.86 -7.65
N LEU A 80 -11.93 6.64 -7.58
CA LEU A 80 -11.74 5.79 -8.75
C LEU A 80 -13.05 5.20 -9.26
N TYR A 81 -14.03 5.11 -8.36
CA TYR A 81 -15.39 4.67 -8.62
C TYR A 81 -16.31 5.83 -8.23
N GLU A 82 -17.13 6.29 -9.16
CA GLU A 82 -18.32 7.06 -8.78
C GLU A 82 -19.24 6.07 -8.04
N ASP A 83 -19.80 6.50 -6.91
CA ASP A 83 -20.57 5.65 -5.98
C ASP A 83 -21.47 4.66 -6.73
N VAL A 84 -21.34 3.37 -6.39
CA VAL A 84 -22.26 2.31 -6.82
C VAL A 84 -23.52 2.38 -5.97
#